data_AF-A0A4P7LFZ9-F1
#
_entry.id   AF-A0A4P7LFZ9-F1
#
_cell.length_a   1.000
_cell.length_b   1.000
_cell.length_c   1.000
_cell.angle_alpha   90.00
_cell.angle_beta   90.00
_cell.angle_gamma   90.00
#
_symmetry.space_group_name_H-M   'P 1'
#
loop_
_entity.id
_entity.type
_entity.pdbx_description
1 polymer ?
#
loop_
_entity_poly.entity_id
_entity_poly.type
_entity_poly.pdbx_seq_one_letter_code
_entity_poly.pdbx_strand_id
1 'polypeptide(L)' 'MSKTIKKRYLKALNRRLKKESAGRFDTVFVFYPLGAKPKKATGVTASGPADPQVLAVMDAVQARVFAKFESSEKLA' A
#
# COMPACT_ATOMS: atom_id res chain seq x y z
N MET A 1 15.49 -4.04 -3.17
CA MET A 1 14.60 -4.49 -2.07
C MET A 1 14.65 -6.00 -1.89
N SER A 2 14.98 -6.48 -0.67
CA SER A 2 14.86 -7.90 -0.33
C SER A 2 13.38 -8.34 -0.22
N LYS A 3 13.10 -9.66 -0.32
CA LYS A 3 11.74 -10.21 -0.12
C LYS A 3 11.14 -9.80 1.24
N THR A 4 11.97 -9.67 2.27
CA THR A 4 11.56 -9.25 3.62
C THR A 4 11.16 -7.78 3.67
N ILE A 5 11.93 -6.91 3.00
CA ILE A 5 11.67 -5.47 2.94
C ILE A 5 10.42 -5.21 2.11
N LYS A 6 10.27 -5.86 0.94
CA LYS A 6 9.04 -5.81 0.13
C LYS A 6 7.80 -6.21 0.94
N LYS A 7 7.87 -7.31 1.69
CA LYS A 7 6.76 -7.76 2.56
C LYS A 7 6.41 -6.71 3.62
N ARG A 8 7.41 -6.12 4.28
CA ARG A 8 7.21 -5.07 5.29
C ARG A 8 6.59 -3.82 4.67
N TYR A 9 7.09 -3.40 3.51
CA TYR A 9 6.58 -2.28 2.73
C TYR A 9 5.11 -2.47 2.35
N LEU A 10 4.77 -3.59 1.68
CA LEU A 10 3.39 -3.87 1.26
C LEU A 10 2.43 -3.95 2.46
N LYS A 11 2.87 -4.52 3.59
CA LYS A 11 2.05 -4.58 4.80
C LYS A 11 1.81 -3.20 5.41
N ALA A 12 2.83 -2.33 5.42
CA ALA A 12 2.71 -0.95 5.89
C ALA A 12 1.82 -0.11 4.96
N LEU A 13 1.99 -0.27 3.64
CA LEU A 13 1.22 0.40 2.60
C LEU A 13 -0.27 0.06 2.74
N ASN A 14 -0.63 -1.22 2.73
CA ASN A 14 -2.02 -1.66 2.89
C ASN A 14 -2.64 -1.17 4.22
N ARG A 15 -1.89 -1.23 5.33
CA ARG A 15 -2.38 -0.72 6.62
C ARG A 15 -2.66 0.78 6.60
N ARG A 16 -1.78 1.59 6.01
CA ARG A 16 -1.98 3.04 5.94
C ARG A 16 -3.12 3.40 4.99
N LEU A 17 -3.18 2.75 3.84
CA LEU A 17 -4.26 2.92 2.87
C LEU A 17 -5.63 2.61 3.50
N LYS A 18 -5.76 1.48 4.19
CA LYS A 18 -6.99 1.15 4.94
C LYS A 18 -7.35 2.20 6.00
N LYS A 19 -6.35 2.79 6.67
CA LYS A 19 -6.60 3.82 7.68
C LYS A 19 -7.07 5.13 7.04
N GLU A 20 -6.48 5.52 5.91
CA GLU A 20 -6.86 6.75 5.20
C GLU A 20 -8.16 6.61 4.43
N SER A 21 -8.53 5.38 4.03
CA SER A 21 -9.79 5.10 3.32
C SER A 21 -10.97 4.75 4.21
N ALA A 22 -10.72 4.31 5.46
CA ALA A 22 -11.77 3.93 6.39
C ALA A 22 -12.76 5.09 6.62
N GLY A 23 -14.02 4.86 6.26
CA GLY A 23 -15.10 5.85 6.40
C GLY A 23 -15.06 7.01 5.39
N ARG A 24 -14.14 6.98 4.41
CA ARG A 24 -14.02 7.99 3.35
C ARG A 24 -14.39 7.48 1.97
N PHE A 25 -14.15 6.20 1.70
CA PHE A 25 -14.43 5.59 0.40
C PHE A 25 -15.05 4.21 0.60
N ASP A 26 -15.97 3.83 -0.29
CA ASP A 26 -16.56 2.48 -0.31
C ASP A 26 -15.57 1.43 -0.83
N THR A 27 -14.51 1.85 -1.52
CA THR A 27 -13.42 0.98 -1.99
C THR A 27 -12.42 0.64 -0.89
N VAL A 28 -12.07 -0.64 -0.80
CA VAL A 28 -11.08 -1.16 0.14
C VAL A 28 -9.76 -1.43 -0.57
N PHE A 29 -8.64 -1.05 0.05
CA PHE A 29 -7.33 -1.41 -0.45
C PHE A 29 -6.95 -2.86 -0.08
N VAL A 30 -6.50 -3.62 -1.07
CA VAL A 30 -6.21 -5.06 -1.00
C VAL A 30 -4.92 -5.41 -1.74
N PHE A 31 -4.30 -6.54 -1.41
CA PHE A 31 -3.09 -6.97 -2.12
C PHE A 31 -3.41 -7.40 -3.55
N TYR A 32 -2.49 -7.09 -4.47
CA TYR A 32 -2.53 -7.53 -5.87
C TYR A 32 -1.53 -8.67 -6.13
N PRO A 33 -1.90 -9.71 -6.90
CA PRO A 33 -3.23 -10.01 -7.43
C PRO A 33 -4.27 -10.25 -6.31
N LEU A 34 -5.56 -10.06 -6.60
CA LEU A 34 -6.63 -10.17 -5.61
C LEU A 34 -6.54 -11.50 -4.86
N GLY A 35 -6.58 -11.46 -3.51
CA GLY A 35 -6.40 -12.63 -2.66
C GLY A 35 -4.94 -13.02 -2.38
N ALA A 36 -3.96 -12.32 -2.95
CA ALA A 36 -2.56 -12.58 -2.67
C ALA A 36 -2.19 -12.31 -1.20
N LYS A 37 -1.49 -13.26 -0.59
CA LYS A 37 -0.85 -13.03 0.71
C LYS A 37 0.29 -12.02 0.55
N PRO A 38 0.66 -11.25 1.59
CA PRO A 38 1.76 -10.27 1.51
C PRO A 38 3.09 -10.81 0.97
N LYS A 39 3.36 -12.12 1.13
CA LYS A 39 4.56 -12.80 0.63
C LYS A 39 4.56 -13.02 -0.88
N LYS A 40 3.37 -13.14 -1.49
CA LYS A 40 3.16 -13.37 -2.93
C LYS A 40 2.60 -12.13 -3.65
N ALA A 41 2.23 -11.10 -2.90
CA ALA A 41 1.72 -9.86 -3.44
C ALA A 41 2.80 -9.10 -4.22
N THR A 42 2.42 -8.55 -5.36
CA THR A 42 3.25 -7.67 -6.17
C THR A 42 2.97 -6.20 -5.91
N GLY A 43 1.76 -5.87 -5.43
CA GLY A 43 1.36 -4.51 -5.07
C GLY A 43 0.16 -4.46 -4.12
N VAL A 44 -0.37 -3.26 -3.91
CA VAL A 44 -1.68 -3.00 -3.30
C VAL A 44 -2.53 -2.28 -4.34
N THR A 45 -3.80 -2.68 -4.47
CA THR A 45 -4.76 -2.11 -5.41
C THR A 45 -6.09 -1.84 -4.70
N ALA A 46 -6.97 -1.06 -5.31
CA ALA A 46 -8.36 -0.94 -4.87
C ALA A 46 -9.14 -2.23 -5.19
N SER A 47 -10.09 -2.60 -4.34
CA SER A 47 -10.94 -3.78 -4.52
C SER A 47 -12.03 -3.60 -5.59
N GLY A 48 -12.22 -2.39 -6.09
CA GLY A 48 -13.24 -2.02 -7.06
C GLY A 48 -12.81 -0.79 -7.87
N PRO A 49 -13.74 -0.18 -8.63
CA PRO A 49 -13.45 1.04 -9.41
C PRO A 49 -12.89 2.13 -8.49
N ALA A 50 -11.68 2.59 -8.80
CA ALA A 50 -11.05 3.66 -8.04
C ALA A 50 -11.39 5.00 -8.69
N ASP A 51 -12.12 5.85 -7.96
CA ASP A 51 -12.30 7.26 -8.32
C ASP A 51 -10.92 7.96 -8.33
N PRO A 52 -10.70 8.98 -9.18
CA PRO A 52 -9.52 9.86 -9.11
C PRO A 52 -9.11 10.28 -7.70
N GLN A 53 -10.05 10.53 -6.79
CA GLN A 53 -9.75 10.86 -5.39
C GLN A 53 -9.10 9.69 -4.64
N VAL A 54 -9.57 8.47 -4.87
CA VAL A 54 -9.02 7.24 -4.28
C VAL A 54 -7.62 7.00 -4.81
N LEU A 55 -7.38 7.24 -6.09
CA LEU A 55 -6.06 7.14 -6.73
C LEU A 55 -5.08 8.16 -6.13
N ALA A 56 -5.51 9.41 -5.95
CA ALA A 56 -4.68 10.44 -5.32
C ALA A 56 -4.27 10.08 -3.88
N VAL A 57 -5.20 9.52 -3.09
CA VAL A 57 -4.88 9.01 -1.75
C VAL A 57 -3.91 7.82 -1.84
N MET A 58 -4.10 6.93 -2.81
CA MET A 58 -3.21 5.81 -3.04
C MET A 58 -1.78 6.26 -3.27
N ASP A 59 -1.58 7.21 -4.20
CA ASP A 59 -0.28 7.74 -4.57
C ASP A 59 0.38 8.50 -3.42
N ALA A 60 -0.37 9.35 -2.71
CA ALA A 60 0.13 10.10 -1.57
C ALA A 60 0.60 9.17 -0.43
N VAL A 61 -0.18 8.13 -0.11
CA VAL A 61 0.21 7.15 0.90
C VAL A 61 1.39 6.31 0.42
N GLN A 62 1.42 5.93 -0.86
CA GLN A 62 2.54 5.20 -1.45
C GLN A 62 3.85 5.99 -1.34
N ALA A 63 3.84 7.27 -1.68
CA ALA A 63 5.00 8.16 -1.57
C ALA A 63 5.47 8.29 -0.11
N ARG A 64 4.55 8.52 0.84
CA ARG A 64 4.88 8.64 2.29
C ARG A 64 5.48 7.36 2.86
N VAL A 65 4.91 6.21 2.51
CA VAL A 65 5.41 4.91 2.97
C VAL A 65 6.75 4.62 2.31
N PHE A 66 6.89 4.87 1.01
CA PHE A 66 8.15 4.67 0.30
C PHE A 66 9.28 5.51 0.88
N ALA A 67 9.08 6.82 1.07
CA ALA A 67 10.07 7.71 1.69
C ALA A 67 10.51 7.21 3.07
N LYS A 68 9.56 6.75 3.90
CA LYS A 68 9.88 6.17 5.22
C LYS A 68 10.75 4.90 5.13
N PHE A 69 10.51 4.06 4.12
CA PHE A 69 11.30 2.86 3.89
C PHE A 69 12.68 3.19 3.29
N GLU A 70 12.75 4.16 2.37
CA GLU A 70 14.01 4.61 1.78
C GLU A 70 14.92 5.24 2.84
N SER A 71 14.40 6.10 3.72
CA SER A 71 15.16 6.64 4.85
C SER A 71 15.61 5.54 5.81
N SER A 72 14.79 4.50 6.02
CA SER A 72 15.13 3.38 6.90
C SER A 72 16.16 2.41 6.29
N GLU A 73 16.25 2.30 4.96
CA GLU A 73 17.31 1.53 4.29
C GLU A 73 18.62 2.31 4.17
N LYS A 74 18.58 3.65 4.08
CA LYS A 74 19.79 4.50 4.10
C LYS A 74 20.47 4.57 5.47
N LEU A 75 19.76 4.20 6.55
CA LEU A 75 20.24 4.22 7.94
C LEU A 75 20.65 2.82 8.46
N ALA A 76 20.56 1.78 7.65
CA ALA A 76 20.88 0.39 8.01
C ALA A 76 22.10 -0.10 7.23
#